data_AF-A0A194RK66-F1
#
_entry.id   AF-A0A194RK66-F1
#
_cell.length_a   1.000
_cell.length_b   1.000
_cell.length_c   1.000
_cell.angle_alpha   90.00
_cell.angle_beta   90.00
_cell.angle_gamma   90.00
#
_symmetry.space_group_name_H-M   'P 1'
#
loop_
_entity.id
_entity.type
_entity.pdbx_description
1 polymer ?
#
loop_
_entity_poly.entity_id
_entity_poly.type
_entity_poly.pdbx_seq_one_letter_code
_entity_poly.pdbx_strand_id
1 'polypeptide(L)'
;MFNFYLFKIVLFQPPKGKGGGKKAPAIVIDGVDTSEMTREKLEQFTLRVKEELDKEREERNYFQLERDKIRTFWEITRQQLEEAKAELRNRERATEEAKEENEALLETEKQKIKHLKYEQQAAAAALRAENLVALKAAKEEHAEQELELLNDKRMLRQEIREKALAAQDELRRAKLVHAEELSKARDDFQEKARQIEDKAEKKLHETKVELTVKHRMEIAEVEERKNKQLSDLIAHHDRAFIDLKSYYNDITLNNLGLISSIKQQMEEMQKVKERAEKVAKDAVAEAKNLREPLEAAIIDNKELKRQMSNYDRDKAALAAKTKQLASLEKQFEVLKWEYEVLQVRFDRIEKERNELKSRFSRAVLEVQQKVSLKTSLLEAKLKSLEARDLGPKEIHNLLKLKDTQIEDLHYEAARLRKAHDDLLATYEAKLTKLGIPPEELGFKPLRAVTVAGLSPVLGMGPAGLVTNDKV
;
A
#
# COMPACT_ATOMS: atom_id res chain seq x y z
N MET A 1 40.88 94.19 56.01
CA MET A 1 42.13 94.49 56.73
C MET A 1 42.81 95.65 56.00
N PHE A 2 42.42 96.90 56.24
CA PHE A 2 43.03 97.80 57.24
C PHE A 2 44.56 97.70 57.31
N ASN A 3 45.26 98.60 56.62
CA ASN A 3 46.02 99.66 57.28
C ASN A 3 46.61 100.66 56.27
N PHE A 4 45.93 101.81 56.17
CA PHE A 4 46.51 103.09 55.77
C PHE A 4 47.32 103.63 56.96
N TYR A 5 48.55 104.12 56.74
CA TYR A 5 49.15 105.11 57.64
C TYR A 5 49.62 106.31 56.83
N LEU A 6 49.05 107.45 57.21
CA LEU A 6 49.22 108.79 56.66
C LEU A 6 50.15 109.57 57.62
N PHE A 7 50.77 110.64 57.08
CA PHE A 7 51.41 111.79 57.75
C PHE A 7 52.81 111.64 58.36
N LYS A 8 53.77 112.46 57.88
CA LYS A 8 54.04 113.80 58.47
C LYS A 8 54.97 114.67 57.61
N ILE A 9 54.49 115.89 57.33
CA ILE A 9 55.23 117.07 56.88
C ILE A 9 56.01 117.65 58.07
N VAL A 10 57.27 118.07 57.87
CA VAL A 10 57.96 119.01 58.76
C VAL A 10 58.63 120.10 57.93
N LEU A 11 58.08 121.31 58.10
CA LEU A 11 58.66 122.61 57.76
C LEU A 11 59.90 122.89 58.62
N PHE A 12 60.95 123.46 58.03
CA PHE A 12 62.01 124.15 58.76
C PHE A 12 62.08 125.61 58.29
N GLN A 13 62.05 126.53 59.24
CA GLN A 13 62.12 127.98 59.08
C GLN A 13 63.23 128.51 60.04
N PRO A 14 63.58 129.81 59.98
CA PRO A 14 64.90 130.38 59.65
C PRO A 14 65.78 130.71 60.88
N PRO A 15 66.83 131.55 60.72
CA PRO A 15 66.83 132.76 61.56
C PRO A 15 67.27 134.08 60.90
N LYS A 16 66.68 135.15 61.44
CA LYS A 16 67.03 136.60 61.37
C LYS A 16 68.36 136.85 62.12
N GLY A 17 69.18 137.89 61.93
CA GLY A 17 69.10 139.17 61.22
C GLY A 17 70.06 140.19 61.91
N LYS A 18 70.20 141.38 61.29
CA LYS A 18 70.88 142.64 61.72
C LYS A 18 72.42 142.67 61.60
N GLY A 19 73.07 143.69 61.04
CA GLY A 19 72.64 144.98 60.48
C GLY A 19 73.82 145.95 60.40
N GLY A 20 73.80 146.90 59.45
CA GLY A 20 74.49 148.19 59.56
C GLY A 20 75.52 148.53 58.47
N GLY A 21 75.24 149.59 57.68
CA GLY A 21 76.28 150.56 57.28
C GLY A 21 76.55 150.83 55.79
N LYS A 22 75.73 151.70 55.18
CA LYS A 22 76.02 152.70 54.11
C LYS A 22 77.01 152.37 52.95
N LYS A 23 76.46 152.34 51.72
CA LYS A 23 76.70 153.29 50.59
C LYS A 23 75.79 152.88 49.40
N ALA A 24 75.19 153.84 48.71
CA ALA A 24 74.41 153.61 47.48
C ALA A 24 75.34 153.20 46.32
N PRO A 25 74.90 152.32 45.41
CA PRO A 25 74.68 152.79 44.02
C PRO A 25 73.60 152.03 43.21
N ALA A 26 73.23 152.67 42.08
CA ALA A 26 72.72 152.17 40.79
C ALA A 26 71.54 151.16 40.75
N ILE A 27 70.42 151.61 40.17
CA ILE A 27 69.28 150.74 39.80
C ILE A 27 69.57 150.16 38.41
N VAL A 28 70.07 148.92 38.42
CA VAL A 28 70.27 148.09 37.24
C VAL A 28 69.00 147.28 37.00
N ILE A 29 68.35 147.48 35.86
CA ILE A 29 67.23 146.64 35.40
C ILE A 29 67.75 145.93 34.14
N ASP A 30 67.73 144.60 34.18
CA ASP A 30 68.15 143.69 33.10
C ASP A 30 69.55 143.96 32.52
N GLY A 31 70.54 144.05 33.41
CA GLY A 31 71.95 144.19 33.03
C GLY A 31 72.35 145.55 32.44
N VAL A 32 71.45 146.54 32.42
CA VAL A 32 71.69 147.90 31.90
C VAL A 32 71.51 148.95 33.01
N ASP A 33 72.50 149.85 33.15
CA ASP A 33 72.50 150.93 34.13
C ASP A 33 71.65 152.12 33.63
N THR A 34 70.57 152.43 34.34
CA THR A 34 69.52 153.36 33.86
C THR A 34 69.83 154.84 34.13
N SER A 35 70.94 155.15 34.80
CA SER A 35 71.31 156.52 35.20
C SER A 35 71.93 157.40 34.11
N GLU A 36 72.24 156.87 32.92
CA GLU A 36 72.94 157.61 31.84
C GLU A 36 72.19 157.61 30.48
N MET A 37 70.91 157.23 30.47
CA MET A 37 70.09 157.15 29.25
C MET A 37 69.20 158.38 29.09
N THR A 38 69.24 159.04 27.93
CA THR A 38 68.28 160.09 27.55
C THR A 38 66.85 159.53 27.47
N ARG A 39 65.82 160.37 27.72
CA ARG A 39 64.39 159.97 27.80
C ARG A 39 63.94 159.00 26.70
N GLU A 40 64.36 159.22 25.45
CA GLU A 40 64.04 158.36 24.30
C GLU A 40 64.65 156.95 24.39
N LYS A 41 65.85 156.80 24.97
CA LYS A 41 66.51 155.50 25.16
C LYS A 41 65.87 154.71 26.31
N LEU A 42 65.39 155.39 27.35
CA LEU A 42 64.60 154.76 28.42
C LEU A 42 63.25 154.26 27.90
N GLU A 43 62.57 155.04 27.03
CA GLU A 43 61.31 154.62 26.39
C GLU A 43 61.51 153.38 25.51
N GLN A 44 62.58 153.32 24.71
CA GLN A 44 62.93 152.13 23.91
C GLN A 44 63.32 150.91 24.77
N PHE A 45 63.99 151.12 25.90
CA PHE A 45 64.31 150.03 26.83
C PHE A 45 63.05 149.48 27.52
N THR A 46 62.14 150.35 27.96
CA THR A 46 60.84 149.91 28.49
C THR A 46 59.96 149.22 27.45
N LEU A 47 60.07 149.57 26.16
CA LEU A 47 59.38 148.84 25.09
C LEU A 47 59.98 147.44 24.89
N ARG A 48 61.31 147.31 24.88
CA ARG A 48 61.98 146.01 24.78
C ARG A 48 61.64 145.06 25.93
N VAL A 49 61.72 145.55 27.17
CA VAL A 49 61.35 144.75 28.36
C VAL A 49 59.87 144.38 28.37
N LYS A 50 58.99 145.24 27.83
CA LYS A 50 57.57 144.89 27.64
C LYS A 50 57.37 143.81 26.56
N GLU A 51 58.06 143.92 25.43
CA GLU A 51 58.03 142.91 24.37
C GLU A 51 58.58 141.56 24.86
N GLU A 52 59.63 141.56 25.67
CA GLU A 52 60.17 140.35 26.31
C GLU A 52 59.20 139.77 27.34
N LEU A 53 58.57 140.62 28.17
CA LEU A 53 57.53 140.18 29.09
C LEU A 53 56.31 139.58 28.36
N ASP A 54 55.92 140.16 27.24
CA ASP A 54 54.79 139.67 26.44
C ASP A 54 55.15 138.37 25.71
N LYS A 55 56.39 138.21 25.21
CA LYS A 55 56.90 136.93 24.70
C LYS A 55 56.95 135.86 25.78
N GLU A 56 57.47 136.16 26.96
CA GLU A 56 57.49 135.20 28.07
C GLU A 56 56.07 134.82 28.53
N ARG A 57 55.10 135.73 28.41
CA ARG A 57 53.68 135.45 28.67
C ARG A 57 53.09 134.54 27.60
N GLU A 58 53.38 134.80 26.32
CA GLU A 58 52.96 133.97 25.20
C GLU A 58 53.56 132.56 25.29
N GLU A 59 54.86 132.44 25.60
CA GLU A 59 55.54 131.16 25.82
C GLU A 59 54.95 130.41 27.02
N ARG A 60 54.72 131.08 28.15
CA ARG A 60 54.08 130.46 29.31
C ARG A 60 52.68 129.95 28.97
N ASN A 61 51.90 130.71 28.21
CA ASN A 61 50.57 130.32 27.76
C ASN A 61 50.65 129.12 26.81
N TYR A 62 51.57 129.14 25.84
CA TYR A 62 51.84 128.02 24.94
C TYR A 62 52.21 126.74 25.70
N PHE A 63 53.16 126.82 26.64
CA PHE A 63 53.55 125.67 27.47
C PHE A 63 52.45 125.23 28.44
N GLN A 64 51.56 126.12 28.87
CA GLN A 64 50.36 125.75 29.62
C GLN A 64 49.40 124.94 28.74
N LEU A 65 49.09 125.41 27.54
CA LEU A 65 48.23 124.70 26.58
C LEU A 65 48.82 123.35 26.17
N GLU A 66 50.12 123.26 25.90
CA GLU A 66 50.78 121.99 25.56
C GLU A 66 50.77 121.01 26.74
N ARG A 67 51.03 121.48 27.97
CA ARG A 67 50.90 120.65 29.16
C ARG A 67 49.47 120.15 29.35
N ASP A 68 48.47 121.01 29.17
CA ASP A 68 47.06 120.63 29.31
C ASP A 68 46.65 119.63 28.21
N LYS A 69 47.10 119.81 26.96
CA LYS A 69 46.92 118.82 25.89
C LYS A 69 47.57 117.48 26.21
N ILE A 70 48.82 117.49 26.69
CA ILE A 70 49.52 116.26 27.08
C ILE A 70 48.79 115.58 28.24
N ARG A 71 48.27 116.36 29.19
CA ARG A 71 47.47 115.84 30.29
C ARG A 71 46.16 115.22 29.81
N THR A 72 45.41 115.88 28.92
CA THR A 72 44.19 115.30 28.35
C THR A 72 44.48 114.04 27.55
N PHE A 73 45.55 114.03 26.73
CA PHE A 73 45.96 112.81 26.03
C PHE A 73 46.35 111.69 27.00
N TRP A 74 47.07 112.00 28.07
CA TRP A 74 47.41 111.02 29.09
C TRP A 74 46.18 110.49 29.81
N GLU A 75 45.22 111.35 30.18
CA GLU A 75 43.96 110.95 30.81
C GLU A 75 43.12 110.06 29.87
N ILE A 76 42.97 110.44 28.59
CA ILE A 76 42.25 109.66 27.57
C ILE A 76 42.92 108.30 27.32
N THR A 77 44.23 108.29 27.07
CA THR A 77 44.97 107.03 26.80
C THR A 77 44.99 106.12 28.01
N ARG A 78 45.07 106.68 29.22
CA ARG A 78 44.91 105.93 30.47
C ARG A 78 43.49 105.33 30.58
N GLN A 79 42.45 106.11 30.30
CA GLN A 79 41.07 105.62 30.33
C GLN A 79 40.86 104.51 29.29
N GLN A 80 41.30 104.70 28.05
CA GLN A 80 41.24 103.68 27.00
C GLN A 80 42.00 102.40 27.38
N LEU A 81 43.14 102.53 28.06
CA LEU A 81 43.88 101.38 28.58
C LEU A 81 43.10 100.67 29.70
N GLU A 82 42.46 101.41 30.61
CA GLU A 82 41.61 100.84 31.66
C GLU A 82 40.36 100.15 31.08
N GLU A 83 39.73 100.73 30.05
CA GLU A 83 38.61 100.16 29.28
C GLU A 83 39.02 98.89 28.54
N ALA A 84 40.12 98.91 27.77
CA ALA A 84 40.62 97.73 27.06
C ALA A 84 41.00 96.59 28.02
N LYS A 85 41.57 96.93 29.19
CA LYS A 85 41.83 95.95 30.26
C LYS A 85 40.53 95.41 30.89
N ALA A 86 39.48 96.22 30.98
CA ALA A 86 38.17 95.76 31.44
C ALA A 86 37.51 94.83 30.41
N GLU A 87 37.55 95.19 29.13
CA GLU A 87 37.05 94.34 28.04
C GLU A 87 37.80 93.01 27.94
N LEU A 88 39.12 93.03 28.05
CA LEU A 88 39.93 91.80 28.05
C LEU A 88 39.49 90.86 29.17
N ARG A 89 39.35 91.38 30.41
CA ARG A 89 38.88 90.59 31.55
C ARG A 89 37.46 90.06 31.34
N ASN A 90 36.57 90.84 30.74
CA ASN A 90 35.21 90.39 30.44
C ASN A 90 35.21 89.29 29.37
N ARG A 91 36.06 89.41 28.33
CA ARG A 91 36.21 88.37 27.31
C ARG A 91 36.84 87.10 27.88
N GLU A 92 37.88 87.22 28.71
CA GLU A 92 38.49 86.10 29.42
C GLU A 92 37.43 85.38 30.25
N ARG A 93 36.65 86.11 31.06
CA ARG A 93 35.54 85.54 31.83
C ARG A 93 34.49 84.85 30.95
N ALA A 94 34.07 85.49 29.85
CA ALA A 94 33.10 84.88 28.94
C ALA A 94 33.65 83.59 28.29
N THR A 95 34.95 83.53 28.00
CA THR A 95 35.58 82.30 27.50
C THR A 95 35.71 81.22 28.56
N GLU A 96 35.90 81.59 29.83
CA GLU A 96 35.88 80.67 30.96
C GLU A 96 34.47 80.11 31.17
N GLU A 97 33.45 80.97 31.26
CA GLU A 97 32.04 80.58 31.39
C GLU A 97 31.60 79.63 30.26
N ALA A 98 31.94 79.94 29.00
CA ALA A 98 31.61 79.07 27.87
C ALA A 98 32.34 77.71 27.91
N LYS A 99 33.55 77.66 28.48
CA LYS A 99 34.27 76.38 28.69
C LYS A 99 33.62 75.58 29.80
N GLU A 100 33.25 76.21 30.91
CA GLU A 100 32.55 75.57 32.03
C GLU A 100 31.19 75.00 31.58
N GLU A 101 30.43 75.76 30.79
CA GLU A 101 29.16 75.29 30.21
C GLU A 101 29.37 74.09 29.28
N ASN A 102 30.37 74.13 28.40
CA ASN A 102 30.67 73.03 27.50
C ASN A 102 31.15 71.78 28.26
N GLU A 103 31.98 71.95 29.29
CA GLU A 103 32.42 70.85 30.15
C GLU A 103 31.25 70.22 30.91
N ALA A 104 30.34 71.04 31.45
CA ALA A 104 29.11 70.56 32.08
C ALA A 104 28.22 69.78 31.09
N LEU A 105 28.01 70.31 29.88
CA LEU A 105 27.28 69.61 28.83
C LEU A 105 27.94 68.28 28.47
N LEU A 106 29.27 68.27 28.29
CA LEU A 106 30.02 67.06 27.98
C LEU A 106 29.86 66.00 29.08
N GLU A 107 29.88 66.38 30.36
CA GLU A 107 29.63 65.45 31.45
C GLU A 107 28.19 64.93 31.48
N THR A 108 27.19 65.78 31.22
CA THR A 108 25.80 65.31 31.11
C THR A 108 25.60 64.34 29.94
N GLU A 109 26.19 64.62 28.78
CA GLU A 109 26.12 63.73 27.61
C GLU A 109 26.88 62.42 27.85
N LYS A 110 28.05 62.46 28.50
CA LYS A 110 28.77 61.25 28.92
C LYS A 110 27.90 60.38 29.85
N GLN A 111 27.18 60.99 30.81
CA GLN A 111 26.27 60.26 31.67
C GLN A 111 25.10 59.65 30.89
N LYS A 112 24.46 60.41 29.99
CA LYS A 112 23.39 59.89 29.10
C LYS A 112 23.87 58.69 28.28
N ILE A 113 25.07 58.77 27.68
CA ILE A 113 25.66 57.66 26.92
C ILE A 113 25.90 56.44 27.82
N LYS A 114 26.38 56.63 29.06
CA LYS A 114 26.56 55.53 30.02
C LYS A 114 25.22 54.86 30.37
N HIS A 115 24.18 55.65 30.64
CA HIS A 115 22.84 55.13 30.92
C HIS A 115 22.27 54.36 29.72
N LEU A 116 22.33 54.93 28.52
CA LEU A 116 21.87 54.27 27.29
C LEU A 116 22.61 52.95 27.04
N LYS A 117 23.93 52.90 27.25
CA LYS A 117 24.71 51.66 27.13
C LYS A 117 24.28 50.62 28.15
N TYR A 118 24.06 51.01 29.40
CA TYR A 118 23.59 50.12 30.45
C TYR A 118 22.18 49.58 30.14
N GLU A 119 21.25 50.43 29.73
CA GLU A 119 19.89 50.05 29.34
C GLU A 119 19.90 49.08 28.15
N GLN A 120 20.69 49.37 27.11
CA GLN A 120 20.84 48.45 25.97
C GLN A 120 21.43 47.11 26.39
N GLN A 121 22.44 47.11 27.26
CA GLN A 121 23.05 45.88 27.76
C GLN A 121 22.07 45.08 28.64
N ALA A 122 21.29 45.76 29.48
CA ALA A 122 20.26 45.17 30.32
C ALA A 122 19.12 44.58 29.46
N ALA A 123 18.64 45.32 28.45
CA ALA A 123 17.63 44.85 27.51
C ALA A 123 18.13 43.64 26.70
N ALA A 124 19.38 43.67 26.23
CA ALA A 124 19.98 42.53 25.54
C ALA A 124 20.14 41.30 26.47
N ALA A 125 20.45 41.51 27.75
CA ALA A 125 20.51 40.42 28.73
C ALA A 125 19.12 39.84 29.02
N ALA A 126 18.10 40.69 29.18
CA ALA A 126 16.72 40.29 29.38
C ALA A 126 16.20 39.47 28.18
N LEU A 127 16.39 39.97 26.95
CA LEU A 127 16.01 39.25 25.74
C LEU A 127 16.72 37.90 25.61
N ARG A 128 18.01 37.80 25.98
CA ARG A 128 18.72 36.51 25.98
C ARG A 128 18.13 35.55 27.02
N ALA A 129 17.79 36.03 28.21
CA ALA A 129 17.16 35.21 29.24
C ALA A 129 15.77 34.72 28.80
N GLU A 130 14.93 35.60 28.25
CA GLU A 130 13.61 35.26 27.71
C GLU A 130 13.71 34.22 26.59
N ASN A 131 14.62 34.42 25.63
CA ASN A 131 14.85 33.45 24.56
C ASN A 131 15.31 32.09 25.08
N LEU A 132 16.16 32.05 26.12
CA LEU A 132 16.59 30.79 26.74
C LEU A 132 15.44 30.06 27.43
N VAL A 133 14.55 30.79 28.11
CA VAL A 133 13.35 30.21 28.72
C VAL A 133 12.40 29.68 27.65
N ALA A 134 12.13 30.47 26.61
CA ALA A 134 11.29 30.05 25.48
C ALA A 134 11.86 28.80 24.78
N LEU A 135 13.18 28.75 24.56
CA LEU A 135 13.84 27.58 23.97
C LEU A 135 13.76 26.34 24.86
N LYS A 136 13.83 26.49 26.19
CA LYS A 136 13.64 25.37 27.12
C LYS A 136 12.20 24.87 27.09
N ALA A 137 11.22 25.77 27.19
CA ALA A 137 9.81 25.43 27.13
C ALA A 137 9.46 24.69 25.83
N ALA A 138 9.93 25.19 24.68
CA ALA A 138 9.72 24.51 23.40
C ALA A 138 10.37 23.12 23.35
N LYS A 139 11.57 22.94 23.94
CA LYS A 139 12.21 21.62 24.02
C LYS A 139 11.46 20.65 24.92
N GLU A 140 10.95 21.13 26.05
CA GLU A 140 10.14 20.32 26.98
C GLU A 140 8.83 19.89 26.32
N GLU A 141 8.12 20.81 25.66
CA GLU A 141 6.89 20.51 24.91
C GLU A 141 7.13 19.49 23.79
N HIS A 142 8.21 19.65 23.02
CA HIS A 142 8.57 18.66 22.00
C HIS A 142 8.90 17.29 22.60
N ALA A 143 9.58 17.23 23.74
CA ALA A 143 9.88 15.96 24.41
C ALA A 143 8.62 15.27 24.93
N GLU A 144 7.65 16.03 25.42
CA GLU A 144 6.33 15.52 25.83
C GLU A 144 5.56 14.96 24.63
N GLN A 145 5.48 15.71 23.52
CA GLN A 145 4.86 15.26 22.28
C GLN A 145 5.52 13.99 21.73
N GLU A 146 6.85 13.90 21.76
CA GLU A 146 7.56 12.68 21.36
C GLU A 146 7.20 11.48 22.25
N LEU A 147 7.08 11.68 23.56
CA LEU A 147 6.69 10.62 24.49
C LEU A 147 5.25 10.15 24.25
N GLU A 148 4.31 11.08 24.01
CA GLU A 148 2.93 10.77 23.64
C GLU A 148 2.87 9.95 22.36
N LEU A 149 3.54 10.39 21.29
CA LEU A 149 3.60 9.66 20.03
C LEU A 149 4.21 8.25 20.18
N LEU A 150 5.21 8.09 21.04
CA LEU A 150 5.79 6.78 21.34
C LEU A 150 4.81 5.88 22.09
N ASN A 151 4.01 6.43 23.01
CA ASN A 151 2.96 5.69 23.71
C ASN A 151 1.83 5.30 22.76
N ASP A 152 1.34 6.21 21.93
CA ASP A 152 0.32 5.94 20.92
C ASP A 152 0.78 4.86 19.94
N LYS A 153 2.03 4.93 19.48
CA LYS A 153 2.63 3.88 18.64
C LYS A 153 2.65 2.52 19.33
N ARG A 154 2.89 2.45 20.64
CA ARG A 154 2.84 1.20 21.42
C ARG A 154 1.41 0.68 21.54
N MET A 155 0.46 1.55 21.86
CA MET A 155 -0.97 1.22 21.98
C MET A 155 -1.52 0.71 20.65
N LEU A 156 -1.29 1.42 19.55
CA LEU A 156 -1.72 1.00 18.21
C LEU A 156 -1.12 -0.36 17.81
N ARG A 157 0.15 -0.62 18.17
CA ARG A 157 0.77 -1.94 17.94
C ARG A 157 0.10 -3.05 18.75
N GLN A 158 -0.31 -2.77 19.99
CA GLN A 158 -1.04 -3.71 20.81
C GLN A 158 -2.44 -3.97 20.24
N GLU A 159 -3.19 -2.92 19.87
CA GLU A 159 -4.51 -3.06 19.24
C GLU A 159 -4.46 -3.86 17.94
N ILE A 160 -3.46 -3.64 17.09
CA ILE A 160 -3.28 -4.42 15.85
C ILE A 160 -3.07 -5.90 16.18
N ARG A 161 -2.27 -6.22 17.21
CA ARG A 161 -2.05 -7.61 17.63
C ARG A 161 -3.32 -8.24 18.19
N GLU A 162 -4.05 -7.51 19.02
CA GLU A 162 -5.31 -7.98 19.61
C GLU A 162 -6.37 -8.23 18.53
N LYS A 163 -6.53 -7.31 17.57
CA LYS A 163 -7.42 -7.49 16.41
C LYS A 163 -7.01 -8.67 15.54
N ALA A 164 -5.71 -8.87 15.32
CA ALA A 164 -5.21 -10.01 14.55
C ALA A 164 -5.49 -11.35 15.26
N LEU A 165 -5.28 -11.41 16.58
CA LEU A 165 -5.61 -12.61 17.38
C LEU A 165 -7.10 -12.88 17.40
N ALA A 166 -7.94 -11.86 17.59
CA ALA A 166 -9.40 -11.99 17.56
C ALA A 166 -9.90 -12.53 16.21
N ALA A 167 -9.38 -11.99 15.09
CA ALA A 167 -9.72 -12.47 13.75
C ALA A 167 -9.25 -13.92 13.52
N GLN A 168 -8.07 -14.30 14.04
CA GLN A 168 -7.58 -15.67 13.97
C GLN A 168 -8.47 -16.64 14.75
N ASP A 169 -8.94 -16.25 15.94
CA ASP A 169 -9.83 -17.06 16.76
C ASP A 169 -11.23 -17.18 16.14
N GLU A 170 -11.74 -16.13 15.53
CA GLU A 170 -13.00 -16.17 14.77
C GLU A 170 -12.89 -17.12 13.57
N LEU A 171 -11.79 -17.06 12.80
CA LEU A 171 -11.53 -18.00 11.71
C LEU A 171 -11.42 -19.44 12.23
N ARG A 172 -10.78 -19.66 13.38
CA ARG A 172 -10.69 -21.00 14.00
C ARG A 172 -12.08 -21.51 14.39
N ARG A 173 -12.92 -20.67 15.01
CA ARG A 173 -14.31 -21.02 15.34
C ARG A 173 -15.13 -21.34 14.11
N ALA A 174 -15.07 -20.52 13.06
CA ALA A 174 -15.77 -20.77 11.80
C ALA A 174 -15.35 -22.09 11.15
N LYS A 175 -14.05 -22.42 11.18
CA LYS A 175 -13.54 -23.71 10.68
C LYS A 175 -14.06 -24.91 11.49
N LEU A 176 -14.16 -24.78 12.82
CA LEU A 176 -14.70 -25.84 13.68
C LEU A 176 -16.19 -26.08 13.38
N VAL A 177 -16.99 -25.02 13.32
CA VAL A 177 -18.42 -25.12 12.97
C VAL A 177 -18.60 -25.77 11.60
N HIS A 178 -17.83 -25.34 10.61
CA HIS A 178 -17.90 -25.93 9.27
C HIS A 178 -17.48 -27.41 9.24
N ALA A 179 -16.48 -27.80 10.04
CA ALA A 179 -16.07 -29.20 10.15
C ALA A 179 -17.17 -30.06 10.81
N GLU A 180 -17.87 -29.54 11.82
CA GLU A 180 -19.01 -30.21 12.43
C GLU A 180 -20.18 -30.37 11.46
N GLU A 181 -20.51 -29.31 10.69
CA GLU A 181 -21.54 -29.36 9.64
C GLU A 181 -21.19 -30.36 8.54
N LEU A 182 -19.93 -30.39 8.09
CA LEU A 182 -19.45 -31.38 7.12
C LEU A 182 -19.54 -32.81 7.68
N SER A 183 -19.22 -33.02 8.95
CA SER A 183 -19.36 -34.34 9.58
C SER A 183 -20.82 -34.78 9.61
N LYS A 184 -21.73 -33.91 10.07
CA LYS A 184 -23.17 -34.20 10.09
C LYS A 184 -23.71 -34.53 8.70
N ALA A 185 -23.32 -33.75 7.69
CA ALA A 185 -23.73 -34.00 6.31
C ALA A 185 -23.20 -35.35 5.80
N ARG A 186 -21.95 -35.72 6.12
CA ARG A 186 -21.38 -37.02 5.77
C ARG A 186 -22.14 -38.17 6.44
N ASP A 187 -22.43 -38.04 7.72
CA ASP A 187 -23.18 -39.04 8.49
C ASP A 187 -24.58 -39.24 7.88
N ASP A 188 -25.28 -38.15 7.54
CA ASP A 188 -26.59 -38.19 6.88
C ASP A 188 -26.54 -38.89 5.51
N PHE A 189 -25.49 -38.62 4.71
CA PHE A 189 -25.32 -39.28 3.42
C PHE A 189 -24.96 -40.76 3.57
N GLN A 190 -24.14 -41.11 4.54
CA GLN A 190 -23.77 -42.49 4.84
C GLN A 190 -24.99 -43.30 5.29
N GLU A 191 -25.83 -42.73 6.15
CA GLU A 191 -27.06 -43.37 6.59
C GLU A 191 -28.05 -43.56 5.43
N LYS A 192 -28.22 -42.54 4.57
CA LYS A 192 -29.05 -42.68 3.36
C LYS A 192 -28.53 -43.75 2.41
N ALA A 193 -27.21 -43.82 2.20
CA ALA A 193 -26.58 -44.84 1.36
C ALA A 193 -26.85 -46.24 1.92
N ARG A 194 -26.62 -46.44 3.22
CA ARG A 194 -26.89 -47.70 3.91
C ARG A 194 -28.37 -48.11 3.80
N GLN A 195 -29.30 -47.17 3.96
CA GLN A 195 -30.74 -47.45 3.81
C GLN A 195 -31.11 -47.88 2.38
N ILE A 196 -30.42 -47.36 1.36
CA ILE A 196 -30.62 -47.76 -0.04
C ILE A 196 -30.06 -49.17 -0.26
N GLU A 197 -28.85 -49.45 0.25
CA GLU A 197 -28.21 -50.76 0.18
C GLU A 197 -29.09 -51.82 0.87
N ASP A 198 -29.50 -51.59 2.11
CA ASP A 198 -30.37 -52.50 2.88
C ASP A 198 -31.69 -52.80 2.14
N LYS A 199 -32.28 -51.79 1.47
CA LYS A 199 -33.50 -51.98 0.66
C LYS A 199 -33.23 -52.79 -0.60
N ALA A 200 -32.10 -52.57 -1.27
CA ALA A 200 -31.72 -53.30 -2.46
C ALA A 200 -31.41 -54.76 -2.14
N GLU A 201 -30.68 -55.02 -1.05
CA GLU A 201 -30.38 -56.37 -0.57
C GLU A 201 -31.63 -57.14 -0.20
N LYS A 202 -32.58 -56.52 0.52
CA LYS A 202 -33.87 -57.14 0.84
C LYS A 202 -34.63 -57.54 -0.42
N LYS A 203 -34.78 -56.64 -1.40
CA LYS A 203 -35.45 -56.95 -2.67
C LYS A 203 -34.75 -58.07 -3.44
N LEU A 204 -33.42 -58.08 -3.45
CA LEU A 204 -32.64 -59.13 -4.10
C LEU A 204 -32.89 -60.49 -3.42
N HIS A 205 -32.90 -60.50 -2.07
CA HIS A 205 -33.17 -61.71 -1.30
C HIS A 205 -34.59 -62.23 -1.53
N GLU A 206 -35.60 -61.37 -1.45
CA GLU A 206 -37.00 -61.71 -1.73
C GLU A 206 -37.16 -62.30 -3.13
N THR A 207 -36.62 -61.63 -4.15
CA THR A 207 -36.66 -62.12 -5.54
C THR A 207 -35.98 -63.49 -5.69
N LYS A 208 -34.84 -63.70 -5.01
CA LYS A 208 -34.13 -64.98 -5.03
C LYS A 208 -34.95 -66.09 -4.39
N VAL A 209 -35.62 -65.82 -3.28
CA VAL A 209 -36.51 -66.78 -2.61
C VAL A 209 -37.70 -67.11 -3.51
N GLU A 210 -38.37 -66.11 -4.09
CA GLU A 210 -39.49 -66.31 -5.01
C GLU A 210 -39.10 -67.15 -6.22
N LEU A 211 -37.97 -66.85 -6.87
CA LEU A 211 -37.48 -67.62 -8.01
C LEU A 211 -37.13 -69.06 -7.63
N THR A 212 -36.56 -69.27 -6.44
CA THR A 212 -36.23 -70.61 -5.93
C THR A 212 -37.51 -71.42 -5.70
N VAL A 213 -38.55 -70.81 -5.13
CA VAL A 213 -39.86 -71.46 -4.94
C VAL A 213 -40.51 -71.79 -6.28
N LYS A 214 -40.54 -70.84 -7.23
CA LYS A 214 -41.06 -71.07 -8.58
C LYS A 214 -40.34 -72.24 -9.26
N HIS A 215 -39.01 -72.24 -9.23
CA HIS A 215 -38.22 -73.32 -9.82
C HIS A 215 -38.51 -74.68 -9.18
N ARG A 216 -38.61 -74.76 -7.85
CA ARG A 216 -38.99 -75.99 -7.15
C ARG A 216 -40.39 -76.47 -7.53
N MET A 217 -41.34 -75.54 -7.66
CA MET A 217 -42.71 -75.86 -8.06
C MET A 217 -42.77 -76.39 -9.50
N GLU A 218 -42.06 -75.75 -10.44
CA GLU A 218 -41.93 -76.21 -11.82
C GLU A 218 -41.30 -77.61 -11.92
N ILE A 219 -40.27 -77.89 -11.13
CA ILE A 219 -39.67 -79.23 -11.03
C ILE A 219 -40.70 -80.24 -10.55
N ALA A 220 -41.39 -79.95 -9.45
CA ALA A 220 -42.39 -80.86 -8.88
C ALA A 220 -43.53 -81.15 -9.87
N GLU A 221 -44.01 -80.13 -10.59
CA GLU A 221 -45.06 -80.29 -11.61
C GLU A 221 -44.58 -81.17 -12.78
N VAL A 222 -43.33 -81.00 -13.22
CA VAL A 222 -42.72 -81.85 -14.25
C VAL A 222 -42.57 -83.28 -13.76
N GLU A 223 -42.10 -83.48 -12.53
CA GLU A 223 -41.98 -84.80 -11.90
C GLU A 223 -43.34 -85.50 -11.79
N GLU A 224 -44.38 -84.79 -11.34
CA GLU A 224 -45.74 -85.35 -11.25
C GLU A 224 -46.28 -85.74 -12.63
N ARG A 225 -46.13 -84.89 -13.66
CA ARG A 225 -46.48 -85.23 -15.03
C ARG A 225 -45.73 -86.47 -15.53
N LYS A 226 -44.44 -86.58 -15.25
CA LYS A 226 -43.61 -87.73 -15.66
C LYS A 226 -43.98 -89.00 -14.91
N ASN A 227 -44.25 -88.91 -13.62
CA ASN A 227 -44.71 -90.05 -12.80
C ASN A 227 -46.08 -90.55 -13.25
N LYS A 228 -46.98 -89.63 -13.65
CA LYS A 228 -48.26 -90.00 -14.25
C LYS A 228 -48.07 -90.73 -15.59
N GLN A 229 -47.24 -90.18 -16.49
CA GLN A 229 -46.89 -90.84 -17.76
C GLN A 229 -46.30 -92.24 -17.54
N LEU A 230 -45.42 -92.40 -16.54
CA LEU A 230 -44.83 -93.68 -16.18
C LEU A 230 -45.89 -94.65 -15.66
N SER A 231 -46.79 -94.20 -14.79
CA SER A 231 -47.89 -95.02 -14.26
C SER A 231 -48.85 -95.48 -15.36
N ASP A 232 -49.21 -94.59 -16.27
CA ASP A 232 -50.06 -94.89 -17.43
C ASP A 232 -49.37 -95.93 -18.34
N LEU A 233 -48.06 -95.79 -18.56
CA LEU A 233 -47.27 -96.72 -19.37
C LEU A 233 -47.18 -98.11 -18.71
N ILE A 234 -46.96 -98.18 -17.40
CA ILE A 234 -46.98 -99.45 -16.64
C ILE A 234 -48.36 -100.10 -16.77
N ALA A 235 -49.45 -99.36 -16.54
CA ALA A 235 -50.80 -99.89 -16.64
C ALA A 235 -51.15 -100.37 -18.06
N HIS A 236 -50.62 -99.71 -19.11
CA HIS A 236 -50.75 -100.15 -20.48
C HIS A 236 -49.95 -101.43 -20.75
N HIS A 237 -48.70 -101.51 -20.26
CA HIS A 237 -47.89 -102.73 -20.38
C HIS A 237 -48.49 -103.92 -19.64
N ASP A 238 -49.04 -103.72 -18.44
CA ASP A 238 -49.72 -104.77 -17.68
C ASP A 238 -50.96 -105.28 -18.43
N ARG A 239 -51.76 -104.38 -19.01
CA ARG A 239 -52.89 -104.77 -19.87
C ARG A 239 -52.42 -105.56 -21.09
N ALA A 240 -51.44 -105.04 -21.83
CA ALA A 240 -50.89 -105.75 -22.99
C ALA A 240 -50.31 -107.12 -22.63
N PHE A 241 -49.69 -107.27 -21.45
CA PHE A 241 -49.19 -108.54 -20.93
C PHE A 241 -50.33 -109.51 -20.59
N ILE A 242 -51.40 -109.03 -19.95
CA ILE A 242 -52.61 -109.83 -19.69
C ILE A 242 -53.26 -110.27 -20.99
N ASP A 243 -53.40 -109.38 -21.96
CA ASP A 243 -53.97 -109.67 -23.28
C ASP A 243 -53.12 -110.72 -24.01
N LEU A 244 -51.78 -110.58 -23.97
CA LEU A 244 -50.86 -111.54 -24.54
C LEU A 244 -50.97 -112.92 -23.85
N LYS A 245 -51.08 -112.93 -22.52
CA LYS A 245 -51.26 -114.15 -21.74
C LYS A 245 -52.61 -114.81 -22.07
N SER A 246 -53.67 -114.02 -22.22
CA SER A 246 -54.99 -114.52 -22.67
C SER A 246 -54.88 -115.11 -24.06
N TYR A 247 -54.27 -114.39 -25.01
CA TYR A 247 -54.07 -114.86 -26.38
C TYR A 247 -53.31 -116.19 -26.44
N TYR A 248 -52.19 -116.33 -25.70
CA TYR A 248 -51.46 -117.59 -25.64
C TYR A 248 -52.21 -118.68 -24.88
N ASN A 249 -52.98 -118.36 -23.84
CA ASN A 249 -53.85 -119.32 -23.16
C ASN A 249 -54.95 -119.82 -24.10
N ASP A 250 -55.57 -118.94 -24.89
CA ASP A 250 -56.59 -119.27 -25.88
C ASP A 250 -55.99 -120.12 -27.01
N ILE A 251 -54.79 -119.78 -27.49
CA ILE A 251 -54.04 -120.64 -28.40
C ILE A 251 -53.73 -121.98 -27.73
N THR A 252 -53.35 -122.01 -26.46
CA THR A 252 -53.03 -123.26 -25.77
C THR A 252 -54.28 -124.12 -25.57
N LEU A 253 -55.42 -123.53 -25.23
CA LEU A 253 -56.72 -124.21 -25.12
C LEU A 253 -57.21 -124.69 -26.49
N ASN A 254 -57.09 -123.86 -27.53
CA ASN A 254 -57.41 -124.25 -28.89
C ASN A 254 -56.47 -125.36 -29.37
N ASN A 255 -55.16 -125.25 -29.11
CA ASN A 255 -54.19 -126.31 -29.40
C ASN A 255 -54.46 -127.57 -28.57
N LEU A 256 -54.90 -127.48 -27.31
CA LEU A 256 -55.29 -128.63 -26.50
C LEU A 256 -56.56 -129.28 -27.04
N GLY A 257 -57.54 -128.48 -27.46
CA GLY A 257 -58.76 -128.95 -28.14
C GLY A 257 -58.44 -129.60 -29.48
N LEU A 258 -57.57 -128.98 -30.27
CA LEU A 258 -57.04 -129.51 -31.51
C LEU A 258 -56.20 -130.76 -31.27
N ILE A 259 -55.34 -130.82 -30.25
CA ILE A 259 -54.58 -132.02 -29.86
C ILE A 259 -55.53 -133.11 -29.40
N SER A 260 -56.61 -132.80 -28.68
CA SER A 260 -57.62 -133.79 -28.29
C SER A 260 -58.37 -134.32 -29.51
N SER A 261 -58.76 -133.45 -30.44
CA SER A 261 -59.36 -133.80 -31.72
C SER A 261 -58.40 -134.62 -32.59
N ILE A 262 -57.14 -134.21 -32.68
CA ILE A 262 -56.07 -134.89 -33.41
C ILE A 262 -55.70 -136.19 -32.70
N LYS A 263 -55.80 -136.31 -31.37
CA LYS A 263 -55.60 -137.57 -30.63
C LYS A 263 -56.73 -138.56 -30.92
N GLN A 264 -57.96 -138.08 -30.98
CA GLN A 264 -59.11 -138.89 -31.39
C GLN A 264 -58.97 -139.32 -32.86
N GLN A 265 -58.60 -138.38 -33.74
CA GLN A 265 -58.25 -138.67 -35.12
C GLN A 265 -56.96 -139.48 -35.25
N MET A 266 -56.03 -139.46 -34.29
CA MET A 266 -54.82 -140.28 -34.24
C MET A 266 -55.15 -141.67 -33.72
N GLU A 267 -56.11 -141.90 -32.83
CA GLU A 267 -56.59 -143.27 -32.57
C GLU A 267 -57.20 -143.88 -33.84
N GLU A 268 -57.85 -143.07 -34.68
CA GLU A 268 -58.32 -143.45 -36.02
C GLU A 268 -57.18 -143.53 -37.06
N MET A 269 -56.21 -142.61 -37.04
CA MET A 269 -55.09 -142.52 -37.97
C MET A 269 -53.89 -143.36 -37.54
N GLN A 270 -53.77 -143.87 -36.31
CA GLN A 270 -52.72 -144.82 -35.91
C GLN A 270 -52.95 -146.16 -36.63
N LYS A 271 -54.20 -146.45 -37.02
CA LYS A 271 -54.56 -147.51 -37.99
C LYS A 271 -54.16 -147.19 -39.43
N VAL A 272 -53.83 -145.94 -39.76
CA VAL A 272 -53.47 -145.45 -41.11
C VAL A 272 -51.98 -145.04 -41.20
N LYS A 273 -51.34 -144.69 -40.08
CA LYS A 273 -49.99 -144.15 -39.92
C LYS A 273 -48.90 -145.22 -40.02
N GLU A 274 -49.23 -146.50 -39.80
CA GLU A 274 -48.33 -147.61 -40.19
C GLU A 274 -48.01 -147.60 -41.71
N ARG A 275 -48.73 -146.81 -42.53
CA ARG A 275 -48.48 -146.69 -43.98
C ARG A 275 -47.87 -145.37 -44.46
N ALA A 276 -47.70 -144.35 -43.61
CA ALA A 276 -47.32 -143.00 -44.07
C ALA A 276 -46.04 -142.43 -43.41
N GLU A 277 -45.24 -143.25 -42.74
CA GLU A 277 -43.97 -142.87 -42.10
C GLU A 277 -42.77 -142.92 -43.07
N LYS A 278 -42.93 -142.44 -44.31
CA LYS A 278 -41.86 -142.53 -45.34
C LYS A 278 -41.53 -141.26 -46.12
N VAL A 279 -42.05 -140.06 -45.81
CA VAL A 279 -41.81 -138.88 -46.69
C VAL A 279 -41.36 -137.58 -46.02
N ALA A 280 -41.50 -137.33 -44.73
CA ALA A 280 -41.22 -135.99 -44.18
C ALA A 280 -39.87 -135.86 -43.45
N LYS A 281 -38.75 -136.19 -44.13
CA LYS A 281 -37.39 -135.93 -43.61
C LYS A 281 -36.64 -134.77 -44.28
N ASP A 282 -37.25 -134.05 -45.23
CA ASP A 282 -36.52 -133.09 -46.09
C ASP A 282 -36.89 -131.60 -45.93
N ALA A 283 -37.30 -131.12 -44.75
CA ALA A 283 -37.61 -129.68 -44.56
C ALA A 283 -36.88 -129.05 -43.36
N VAL A 284 -35.57 -129.28 -43.25
CA VAL A 284 -34.70 -128.69 -42.20
C VAL A 284 -33.62 -127.72 -42.75
N ALA A 285 -33.60 -127.38 -44.04
CA ALA A 285 -32.42 -126.75 -44.63
C ALA A 285 -32.59 -125.35 -45.28
N GLU A 286 -33.44 -124.45 -44.76
CA GLU A 286 -33.58 -123.09 -45.36
C GLU A 286 -33.49 -121.86 -44.43
N ALA A 287 -33.26 -121.99 -43.13
CA ALA A 287 -33.23 -120.81 -42.23
C ALA A 287 -31.87 -120.52 -41.58
N LYS A 288 -30.77 -120.52 -42.35
CA LYS A 288 -29.43 -120.28 -41.76
C LYS A 288 -28.51 -119.22 -42.40
N ASN A 289 -28.87 -118.54 -43.50
CA ASN A 289 -27.92 -117.68 -44.24
C ASN A 289 -28.23 -116.16 -44.29
N LEU A 290 -28.97 -115.58 -43.32
CA LEU A 290 -29.28 -114.13 -43.32
C LEU A 290 -28.87 -113.37 -42.04
N ARG A 291 -28.18 -114.00 -41.09
CA ARG A 291 -27.92 -113.41 -39.76
C ARG A 291 -26.69 -112.50 -39.70
N GLU A 292 -25.66 -112.79 -40.52
CA GLU A 292 -24.38 -112.08 -40.47
C GLU A 292 -24.34 -110.72 -41.23
N PRO A 293 -25.00 -110.53 -42.39
CA PRO A 293 -25.01 -109.23 -43.08
C PRO A 293 -25.81 -108.14 -42.33
N LEU A 294 -26.80 -108.55 -41.52
CA LEU A 294 -27.67 -107.65 -40.76
C LEU A 294 -26.94 -107.03 -39.55
N GLU A 295 -26.03 -107.78 -38.93
CA GLU A 295 -25.26 -107.32 -37.76
C GLU A 295 -24.18 -106.29 -38.16
N ALA A 296 -23.55 -106.45 -39.32
CA ALA A 296 -22.56 -105.49 -39.83
C ALA A 296 -23.19 -104.12 -40.18
N ALA A 297 -24.35 -104.12 -40.85
CA ALA A 297 -25.06 -102.88 -41.21
C ALA A 297 -25.56 -102.08 -39.99
N ILE A 298 -25.85 -102.73 -38.87
CA ILE A 298 -26.28 -102.08 -37.62
C ILE A 298 -25.10 -101.37 -36.93
N ILE A 299 -23.90 -101.94 -37.01
CA ILE A 299 -22.68 -101.34 -36.41
C ILE A 299 -22.30 -100.08 -37.21
N ASP A 300 -22.29 -100.16 -38.53
CA ASP A 300 -21.96 -99.01 -39.40
C ASP A 300 -22.97 -97.86 -39.24
N ASN A 301 -24.26 -98.16 -39.07
CA ASN A 301 -25.28 -97.14 -38.83
C ASN A 301 -25.09 -96.41 -37.48
N LYS A 302 -24.59 -97.11 -36.45
CA LYS A 302 -24.31 -96.50 -35.14
C LYS A 302 -23.10 -95.57 -35.19
N GLU A 303 -22.04 -95.95 -35.90
CA GLU A 303 -20.84 -95.12 -36.02
C GLU A 303 -21.12 -93.86 -36.85
N LEU A 304 -21.87 -93.97 -37.96
CA LEU A 304 -22.27 -92.79 -38.75
C LEU A 304 -23.16 -91.81 -37.97
N LYS A 305 -24.06 -92.30 -37.10
CA LYS A 305 -24.87 -91.44 -36.22
C LYS A 305 -24.02 -90.71 -35.19
N ARG A 306 -23.00 -91.37 -34.63
CA ARG A 306 -22.06 -90.75 -33.69
C ARG A 306 -21.25 -89.63 -34.36
N GLN A 307 -20.78 -89.86 -35.59
CA GLN A 307 -20.04 -88.85 -36.36
C GLN A 307 -20.90 -87.64 -36.72
N MET A 308 -22.16 -87.84 -37.14
CA MET A 308 -23.11 -86.74 -37.37
C MET A 308 -23.34 -85.89 -36.10
N SER A 309 -23.54 -86.53 -34.94
CA SER A 309 -23.74 -85.81 -33.69
C SER A 309 -22.54 -84.96 -33.28
N ASN A 310 -21.32 -85.42 -33.55
CA ASN A 310 -20.10 -84.65 -33.26
C ASN A 310 -19.99 -83.45 -34.22
N TYR A 311 -20.27 -83.66 -35.52
CA TYR A 311 -20.26 -82.58 -36.52
C TYR A 311 -21.26 -81.46 -36.19
N ASP A 312 -22.48 -81.80 -35.76
CA ASP A 312 -23.49 -80.82 -35.37
C ASP A 312 -23.07 -80.02 -34.13
N ARG A 313 -22.41 -80.67 -33.17
CA ARG A 313 -21.86 -80.01 -31.97
C ARG A 313 -20.74 -79.04 -32.33
N ASP A 314 -19.81 -79.46 -33.20
CA ASP A 314 -18.69 -78.62 -33.63
C ASP A 314 -19.18 -77.43 -34.46
N LYS A 315 -20.19 -77.63 -35.32
CA LYS A 315 -20.84 -76.55 -36.08
C LYS A 315 -21.51 -75.52 -35.17
N ALA A 316 -22.21 -75.96 -34.11
CA ALA A 316 -22.81 -75.06 -33.13
C ALA A 316 -21.76 -74.28 -32.32
N ALA A 317 -20.66 -74.95 -31.92
CA ALA A 317 -19.55 -74.32 -31.23
C ALA A 317 -18.84 -73.27 -32.10
N LEU A 318 -18.63 -73.58 -33.39
CA LEU A 318 -18.06 -72.66 -34.36
C LEU A 318 -18.94 -71.41 -34.50
N ALA A 319 -20.25 -71.57 -34.71
CA ALA A 319 -21.18 -70.45 -34.84
C ALA A 319 -21.20 -69.54 -33.60
N ALA A 320 -21.14 -70.11 -32.39
CA ALA A 320 -21.05 -69.35 -31.15
C ALA A 320 -19.74 -68.55 -31.06
N LYS A 321 -18.61 -69.16 -31.47
CA LYS A 321 -17.30 -68.49 -31.49
C LYS A 321 -17.19 -67.40 -32.54
N THR A 322 -17.75 -67.60 -33.73
CA THR A 322 -17.81 -66.57 -34.77
C THR A 322 -18.62 -65.35 -34.30
N LYS A 323 -19.75 -65.58 -33.60
CA LYS A 323 -20.55 -64.49 -33.02
C LYS A 323 -19.80 -63.74 -31.92
N GLN A 324 -19.08 -64.47 -31.06
CA GLN A 324 -18.25 -63.87 -30.01
C GLN A 324 -17.11 -63.03 -30.60
N LEU A 325 -16.48 -63.50 -31.67
CA LEU A 325 -15.41 -62.80 -32.37
C LEU A 325 -15.90 -61.51 -33.04
N ALA A 326 -17.04 -61.56 -33.74
CA ALA A 326 -17.66 -60.36 -34.32
C ALA A 326 -18.03 -59.30 -33.26
N SER A 327 -18.46 -59.73 -32.07
CA SER A 327 -18.72 -58.81 -30.96
C SER A 327 -17.44 -58.17 -30.42
N LEU A 328 -16.35 -58.94 -30.31
CA LEU A 328 -15.06 -58.45 -29.83
C LEU A 328 -14.41 -57.49 -30.84
N GLU A 329 -14.49 -57.78 -32.14
CA GLU A 329 -14.03 -56.87 -33.20
C GLU A 329 -14.75 -55.53 -33.14
N LYS A 330 -16.08 -55.53 -32.93
CA LYS A 330 -16.85 -54.30 -32.79
C LYS A 330 -16.45 -53.49 -31.56
N GLN A 331 -16.18 -54.16 -30.43
CA GLN A 331 -15.68 -53.50 -29.22
C GLN A 331 -14.28 -52.93 -29.44
N PHE A 332 -13.41 -53.67 -30.13
CA PHE A 332 -12.06 -53.23 -30.45
C PHE A 332 -12.04 -51.95 -31.29
N GLU A 333 -12.89 -51.86 -32.33
CA GLU A 333 -12.99 -50.65 -33.14
C GLU A 333 -13.51 -49.44 -32.35
N VAL A 334 -14.44 -49.65 -31.40
CA VAL A 334 -14.89 -48.57 -30.50
C VAL A 334 -13.74 -48.10 -29.61
N LEU A 335 -13.03 -49.01 -28.94
CA LEU A 335 -11.90 -48.65 -28.08
C LEU A 335 -10.78 -47.94 -28.87
N LYS A 336 -10.52 -48.38 -30.10
CA LYS A 336 -9.52 -47.76 -30.98
C LYS A 336 -9.89 -46.31 -31.31
N TRP A 337 -11.15 -46.05 -31.64
CA TRP A 337 -11.64 -44.69 -31.88
C TRP A 337 -11.58 -43.82 -30.61
N GLU A 338 -11.98 -44.35 -29.46
CA GLU A 338 -11.88 -43.64 -28.18
C GLU A 338 -10.44 -43.28 -27.84
N TYR A 339 -9.50 -44.20 -28.07
CA TYR A 339 -8.07 -43.98 -27.91
C TYR A 339 -7.57 -42.85 -28.81
N GLU A 340 -7.91 -42.87 -30.11
CA GLU A 340 -7.51 -41.82 -31.06
C GLU A 340 -8.05 -40.44 -30.65
N VAL A 341 -9.31 -40.36 -30.21
CA VAL A 341 -9.90 -39.10 -29.71
C VAL A 341 -9.18 -38.61 -28.45
N LEU A 342 -8.87 -39.53 -27.52
CA LEU A 342 -8.18 -39.18 -26.28
C LEU A 342 -6.74 -38.72 -26.54
N GLN A 343 -6.05 -39.34 -27.49
CA GLN A 343 -4.72 -38.96 -27.95
C GLN A 343 -4.70 -37.52 -28.49
N VAL A 344 -5.65 -37.17 -29.38
CA VAL A 344 -5.76 -35.82 -29.95
C VAL A 344 -6.04 -34.78 -28.86
N ARG A 345 -6.88 -35.10 -27.87
CA ARG A 345 -7.15 -34.23 -26.72
C ARG A 345 -5.90 -34.04 -25.85
N PHE A 346 -5.15 -35.11 -25.61
CA PHE A 346 -3.91 -35.07 -24.85
C PHE A 346 -2.88 -34.17 -25.53
N ASP A 347 -2.65 -34.35 -26.83
CA ASP A 347 -1.70 -33.53 -27.60
C ASP A 347 -2.05 -32.04 -27.57
N ARG A 348 -3.36 -31.72 -27.58
CA ARG A 348 -3.84 -30.35 -27.46
C ARG A 348 -3.53 -29.77 -26.08
N ILE A 349 -3.85 -30.49 -25.00
CA ILE A 349 -3.58 -30.04 -23.63
C ILE A 349 -2.08 -29.88 -23.41
N GLU A 350 -1.26 -30.79 -23.97
CA GLU A 350 0.19 -30.69 -23.87
C GLU A 350 0.73 -29.42 -24.56
N LYS A 351 0.21 -29.09 -25.76
CA LYS A 351 0.54 -27.84 -26.45
C LYS A 351 0.13 -26.62 -25.63
N GLU A 352 -1.10 -26.58 -25.12
CA GLU A 352 -1.60 -25.47 -24.29
C GLU A 352 -0.74 -25.28 -23.02
N ARG A 353 -0.35 -26.39 -22.37
CA ARG A 353 0.55 -26.38 -21.20
C ARG A 353 1.94 -25.84 -21.56
N ASN A 354 2.51 -26.28 -22.67
CA ASN A 354 3.82 -25.83 -23.13
C ASN A 354 3.81 -24.34 -23.50
N GLU A 355 2.75 -23.87 -24.16
CA GLU A 355 2.58 -22.47 -24.50
C GLU A 355 2.42 -21.60 -23.24
N LEU A 356 1.62 -22.05 -22.27
CA LEU A 356 1.46 -21.34 -20.99
C LEU A 356 2.79 -21.24 -20.24
N LYS A 357 3.57 -22.33 -20.21
CA LYS A 357 4.91 -22.34 -19.60
C LYS A 357 5.84 -21.34 -20.29
N SER A 358 5.84 -21.30 -21.62
CA SER A 358 6.63 -20.35 -22.41
C SER A 358 6.23 -18.90 -22.14
N ARG A 359 4.92 -18.60 -22.14
CA ARG A 359 4.39 -17.26 -21.83
C ARG A 359 4.76 -16.82 -20.41
N PHE A 360 4.65 -17.73 -19.44
CA PHE A 360 5.06 -17.45 -18.06
C PHE A 360 6.55 -17.12 -17.97
N SER A 361 7.42 -17.94 -18.56
CA SER A 361 8.87 -17.67 -18.58
C SER A 361 9.19 -16.33 -19.25
N ARG A 362 8.53 -15.99 -20.36
CA ARG A 362 8.71 -14.69 -21.02
C ARG A 362 8.27 -13.53 -20.13
N ALA A 363 7.10 -13.63 -19.49
CA ALA A 363 6.60 -12.59 -18.59
C ALA A 363 7.52 -12.37 -17.38
N VAL A 364 8.07 -13.44 -16.80
CA VAL A 364 9.06 -13.36 -15.71
C VAL A 364 10.31 -12.61 -16.17
N LEU A 365 10.86 -12.96 -17.35
CA LEU A 365 12.03 -12.27 -17.90
C LEU A 365 11.77 -10.79 -18.20
N GLU A 366 10.61 -10.46 -18.76
CA GLU A 366 10.22 -9.06 -19.02
C GLU A 366 10.10 -8.25 -17.72
N VAL A 367 9.50 -8.82 -16.67
CA VAL A 367 9.42 -8.17 -15.36
C VAL A 367 10.82 -7.98 -14.78
N GLN A 368 11.68 -9.00 -14.86
CA GLN A 368 13.04 -8.91 -14.36
C GLN A 368 13.86 -7.85 -15.11
N GLN A 369 13.73 -7.75 -16.44
CA GLN A 369 14.36 -6.71 -17.25
C GLN A 369 13.83 -5.30 -16.92
N LYS A 370 12.52 -5.14 -16.71
CA LYS A 370 11.94 -3.85 -16.32
C LYS A 370 12.42 -3.42 -14.93
N VAL A 371 12.51 -4.35 -13.99
CA VAL A 371 13.02 -4.08 -12.63
C VAL A 371 14.50 -3.72 -12.70
N SER A 372 15.33 -4.47 -13.44
CA SER A 372 16.76 -4.17 -13.55
C SER A 372 17.01 -2.80 -14.19
N LEU A 373 16.30 -2.46 -15.28
CA LEU A 373 16.37 -1.13 -15.89
C LEU A 373 15.94 -0.02 -14.92
N LYS A 374 14.86 -0.24 -14.16
CA LYS A 374 14.39 0.73 -13.16
C LYS A 374 15.41 0.91 -12.04
N THR A 375 16.02 -0.16 -11.56
CA THR A 375 17.10 -0.11 -10.56
C THR A 375 18.30 0.65 -11.08
N SER A 376 18.79 0.34 -12.29
CA SER A 376 19.92 1.07 -12.88
C SER A 376 19.61 2.56 -13.10
N LEU A 377 18.37 2.91 -13.48
CA LEU A 377 17.97 4.30 -13.66
C LEU A 377 17.82 5.05 -12.33
N LEU A 378 17.39 4.37 -11.27
CA LEU A 378 17.38 4.90 -9.91
C LEU A 378 18.79 5.08 -9.37
N GLU A 379 19.70 4.14 -9.59
CA GLU A 379 21.13 4.27 -9.22
C GLU A 379 21.79 5.43 -9.97
N ALA A 380 21.50 5.60 -11.27
CA ALA A 380 22.02 6.72 -12.05
C ALA A 380 21.46 8.08 -11.56
N LYS A 381 20.17 8.14 -11.20
CA LYS A 381 19.57 9.33 -10.59
C LYS A 381 20.13 9.61 -9.20
N LEU A 382 20.33 8.58 -8.39
CA LEU A 382 20.94 8.70 -7.06
C LEU A 382 22.35 9.26 -7.18
N LYS A 383 23.20 8.68 -8.04
CA LYS A 383 24.54 9.21 -8.34
C LYS A 383 24.50 10.64 -8.87
N SER A 384 23.55 10.98 -9.74
CA SER A 384 23.38 12.35 -10.23
C SER A 384 22.89 13.33 -9.17
N LEU A 385 22.18 12.87 -8.15
CA LEU A 385 21.72 13.70 -7.02
C LEU A 385 22.83 13.84 -5.97
N GLU A 386 23.60 12.77 -5.73
CA GLU A 386 24.79 12.78 -4.88
C GLU A 386 25.94 13.63 -5.46
N ALA A 387 26.08 13.67 -6.79
CA ALA A 387 27.07 14.50 -7.48
C ALA A 387 26.65 15.98 -7.64
N ARG A 388 25.44 16.33 -7.19
CA ARG A 388 24.86 17.66 -7.29
C ARG A 388 24.90 18.32 -5.92
N ASP A 389 25.98 19.06 -5.63
CA ASP A 389 26.02 20.04 -4.53
C ASP A 389 25.06 21.20 -4.84
N LEU A 390 23.75 20.95 -4.67
CA LEU A 390 22.71 21.94 -4.93
C LEU A 390 22.52 22.83 -3.72
N GLY A 391 22.57 24.14 -3.94
CA GLY A 391 22.33 25.12 -2.89
C GLY A 391 20.85 25.10 -2.41
N PRO A 392 20.56 25.62 -1.21
CA PRO A 392 19.21 25.61 -0.62
C PRO A 392 18.10 26.18 -1.54
N LYS A 393 18.43 27.15 -2.40
CA LYS A 393 17.49 27.77 -3.35
C LYS A 393 17.13 26.87 -4.53
N GLU A 394 18.08 26.07 -5.01
CA GLU A 394 17.85 25.16 -6.13
C GLU A 394 17.01 23.96 -5.68
N ILE A 395 17.25 23.48 -4.46
CA ILE A 395 16.41 22.47 -3.78
C ILE A 395 14.98 22.98 -3.60
N HIS A 396 14.80 24.22 -3.16
CA HIS A 396 13.47 24.84 -2.99
C HIS A 396 12.70 24.96 -4.32
N ASN A 397 13.37 25.36 -5.40
CA ASN A 397 12.74 25.44 -6.72
C ASN A 397 12.38 24.05 -7.28
N LEU A 398 13.22 23.04 -7.01
CA LEU A 398 12.94 21.65 -7.38
C LEU A 398 11.76 21.08 -6.59
N LEU A 399 11.67 21.36 -5.29
CA LEU A 399 10.53 21.00 -4.46
C LEU A 399 9.24 21.61 -5.00
N LYS A 400 9.21 22.93 -5.24
CA LYS A 400 8.05 23.59 -5.84
C LYS A 400 7.62 22.99 -7.17
N LEU A 401 8.58 22.69 -8.06
CA LEU A 401 8.28 22.05 -9.35
C LEU A 401 7.70 20.64 -9.15
N LYS A 402 8.21 19.89 -8.16
CA LYS A 402 7.71 18.56 -7.83
C LYS A 402 6.33 18.61 -7.19
N ASP A 403 6.06 19.58 -6.34
CA ASP A 403 4.75 19.81 -5.74
C ASP A 403 3.71 20.14 -6.83
N THR A 404 4.03 21.01 -7.79
CA THR A 404 3.15 21.28 -8.93
C THR A 404 2.91 20.04 -9.79
N GLN A 405 3.93 19.20 -10.00
CA GLN A 405 3.76 17.93 -10.72
C GLN A 405 2.88 16.93 -9.97
N ILE A 406 2.92 16.93 -8.63
CA ILE A 406 2.07 16.08 -7.80
C ILE A 406 0.61 16.56 -7.91
N GLU A 407 0.38 17.88 -7.87
CA GLU A 407 -0.96 18.46 -8.06
C GLU A 407 -1.54 18.11 -9.44
N ASP A 408 -0.76 18.24 -10.52
CA ASP A 408 -1.20 17.88 -11.88
C ASP A 408 -1.55 16.39 -11.99
N LEU A 409 -0.73 15.50 -11.41
CA LEU A 409 -0.99 14.06 -11.41
C LEU A 409 -2.21 13.69 -10.57
N HIS A 410 -2.45 14.37 -9.45
CA HIS A 410 -3.67 14.21 -8.66
C HIS A 410 -4.91 14.63 -9.45
N TYR A 411 -4.83 15.74 -10.18
CA TYR A 411 -5.91 16.20 -11.05
C TYR A 411 -6.21 15.21 -12.19
N GLU A 412 -5.17 14.71 -12.87
CA GLU A 412 -5.36 13.70 -13.92
C GLU A 412 -5.94 12.39 -13.39
N ALA A 413 -5.49 11.92 -12.22
CA ALA A 413 -6.04 10.74 -11.57
C ALA A 413 -7.52 10.93 -11.20
N ALA A 414 -7.91 12.10 -10.69
CA ALA A 414 -9.31 12.43 -10.41
C ALA A 414 -10.16 12.47 -11.69
N ARG A 415 -9.64 13.06 -12.78
CA ARG A 415 -10.30 13.10 -14.09
C ARG A 415 -10.55 11.70 -14.64
N LEU A 416 -9.53 10.83 -14.61
CA LEU A 416 -9.64 9.43 -15.07
C LEU A 416 -10.62 8.62 -14.23
N ARG A 417 -10.61 8.81 -12.91
CA ARG A 417 -11.53 8.16 -12.00
C ARG A 417 -12.99 8.51 -12.30
N LYS A 418 -13.26 9.80 -12.51
CA LYS A 418 -14.60 10.26 -12.90
C LYS A 418 -15.02 9.67 -14.25
N ALA A 419 -14.14 9.71 -15.25
CA ALA A 419 -14.42 9.14 -16.56
C ALA A 419 -14.74 7.63 -16.48
N HIS A 420 -14.01 6.88 -15.64
CA HIS A 420 -14.28 5.46 -15.39
C HIS A 420 -15.66 5.23 -14.77
N ASP A 421 -16.01 5.98 -13.73
CA ASP A 421 -17.29 5.83 -13.03
C ASP A 421 -18.49 6.24 -13.91
N ASP A 422 -18.35 7.32 -14.69
CA ASP A 422 -19.34 7.72 -15.71
C ASP A 422 -19.55 6.61 -16.74
N LEU A 423 -18.46 5.99 -17.22
CA LEU A 423 -18.49 4.93 -18.23
C LEU A 423 -19.15 3.64 -17.67
N LEU A 424 -18.86 3.27 -16.42
CA LEU A 424 -19.57 2.19 -15.72
C LEU A 424 -21.08 2.48 -15.64
N ALA A 425 -21.48 3.69 -15.26
CA ALA A 425 -22.89 4.07 -15.19
C ALA A 425 -23.58 3.99 -16.57
N THR A 426 -22.89 4.38 -17.65
CA THR A 426 -23.44 4.24 -19.00
C THR A 426 -23.62 2.78 -19.42
N TYR A 427 -22.69 1.89 -19.04
CA TYR A 427 -22.82 0.46 -19.31
C TYR A 427 -23.92 -0.19 -18.50
N GLU A 428 -24.02 0.11 -17.19
CA GLU A 428 -25.12 -0.35 -16.34
C GLU A 428 -26.47 0.06 -16.95
N ALA A 429 -26.65 1.33 -17.33
CA ALA A 429 -27.88 1.81 -17.96
C ALA A 429 -28.18 1.13 -19.30
N LYS A 430 -27.16 0.79 -20.09
CA LYS A 430 -27.31 0.11 -21.39
C LYS A 430 -27.66 -1.37 -21.22
N LEU A 431 -27.08 -2.04 -20.24
CA LEU A 431 -27.40 -3.42 -19.89
C LEU A 431 -28.83 -3.55 -19.39
N THR A 432 -29.29 -2.61 -18.55
CA THR A 432 -30.69 -2.54 -18.13
C THR A 432 -31.64 -2.35 -19.31
N LYS A 433 -31.30 -1.49 -20.28
CA LYS A 433 -32.08 -1.31 -21.52
C LYS A 433 -32.15 -2.57 -22.40
N LEU A 434 -31.14 -3.43 -22.33
CA LEU A 434 -31.08 -4.69 -23.06
C LEU A 434 -31.72 -5.85 -22.28
N GLY A 435 -32.29 -5.59 -21.11
CA GLY A 435 -32.97 -6.60 -20.28
C GLY A 435 -32.02 -7.50 -19.48
N ILE A 436 -30.75 -7.12 -19.31
CA ILE A 436 -29.77 -7.86 -18.52
C ILE A 436 -29.67 -7.20 -17.13
N PRO A 437 -30.14 -7.85 -16.05
CA PRO A 437 -29.98 -7.37 -14.68
C PRO A 437 -28.50 -7.35 -14.26
N PRO A 438 -28.07 -6.38 -13.43
CA PRO A 438 -26.70 -6.32 -12.94
C PRO A 438 -26.30 -7.55 -12.11
N GLU A 439 -27.25 -8.28 -11.54
CA GLU A 439 -27.01 -9.53 -10.81
C GLU A 439 -26.54 -10.70 -11.71
N GLU A 440 -26.81 -10.64 -13.02
CA GLU A 440 -26.44 -11.71 -13.97
C GLU A 440 -24.99 -11.61 -14.49
N LEU A 441 -24.25 -10.53 -14.19
CA LEU A 441 -22.86 -10.38 -14.66
C LEU A 441 -21.86 -11.33 -14.00
N GLY A 442 -22.18 -11.90 -12.83
CA GLY A 442 -21.28 -12.80 -12.10
C GLY A 442 -20.04 -12.13 -11.48
N PHE A 443 -19.88 -10.82 -11.62
CA PHE A 443 -18.86 -10.02 -10.95
C PHE A 443 -19.39 -8.62 -10.62
N LYS A 444 -18.85 -8.01 -9.56
CA LYS A 444 -19.12 -6.60 -9.22
C LYS A 444 -17.98 -5.74 -9.80
N PRO A 445 -18.26 -4.79 -10.72
CA PRO A 445 -17.24 -3.86 -11.18
C PRO A 445 -16.64 -3.11 -10.00
N LEU A 446 -15.31 -3.07 -9.92
CA LEU A 446 -14.60 -2.30 -8.90
C LEU A 446 -14.81 -0.81 -9.17
N ARG A 447 -15.70 -0.18 -8.39
CA ARG A 447 -15.76 1.28 -8.33
C ARG A 447 -14.49 1.78 -7.65
N ALA A 448 -13.93 2.87 -8.15
CA ALA A 448 -12.70 3.39 -7.58
C ALA A 448 -12.95 3.78 -6.12
N VAL A 449 -12.23 3.17 -5.18
CA VAL A 449 -12.34 3.40 -3.73
C VAL A 449 -11.51 4.63 -3.35
N THR A 450 -12.00 5.41 -2.38
CA THR A 450 -11.22 6.51 -1.78
C THR A 450 -9.97 5.93 -1.12
N VAL A 451 -8.80 6.18 -1.72
CA VAL A 451 -7.51 5.83 -1.14
C VAL A 451 -7.24 6.76 0.04
N ALA A 452 -7.02 6.19 1.23
CA ALA A 452 -6.69 6.96 2.43
C ALA A 452 -5.44 7.82 2.19
N GLY A 453 -5.55 9.14 2.40
CA GLY A 453 -4.47 10.12 2.21
C GLY A 453 -4.59 11.01 0.97
N LEU A 454 -5.54 10.74 0.07
CA LEU A 454 -5.92 11.67 -1.00
C LEU A 454 -7.20 12.40 -0.57
N SER A 455 -7.13 13.72 -0.37
CA SER A 455 -8.32 14.53 -0.09
C SER A 455 -9.41 14.22 -1.12
N PRO A 456 -10.65 13.95 -0.70
CA PRO A 456 -11.75 13.83 -1.65
C PRO A 456 -11.87 15.20 -2.32
N VAL A 457 -11.58 15.26 -3.61
CA VAL A 457 -11.94 16.44 -4.40
C VAL A 457 -13.47 16.44 -4.41
N LEU A 458 -14.03 17.22 -3.49
CA LEU A 458 -15.42 17.61 -3.51
C LEU A 458 -15.74 18.11 -4.91
N GLY A 459 -16.83 17.57 -5.46
CA GLY A 459 -17.21 17.72 -6.85
C GLY A 459 -17.15 19.17 -7.33
N MET A 460 -16.30 19.40 -8.32
CA MET A 460 -16.47 20.51 -9.24
C MET A 460 -16.38 19.96 -10.65
N GLY A 461 -17.55 19.58 -11.18
CA GLY A 461 -17.76 19.52 -12.62
C GLY A 461 -18.10 20.93 -13.15
N PRO A 462 -17.84 21.22 -14.44
CA PRO A 462 -18.16 22.50 -15.07
C PRO A 462 -19.68 22.79 -15.19
N ALA A 463 -20.53 21.89 -14.70
CA ALA A 463 -21.95 22.10 -14.50
C ALA A 463 -22.26 21.80 -13.03
N GLY A 464 -22.57 22.84 -12.24
CA GLY A 464 -22.75 22.78 -10.79
C GLY A 464 -23.97 21.97 -10.33
N LEU A 465 -23.91 20.65 -10.45
CA LEU A 465 -24.87 19.73 -9.84
C LEU A 465 -24.15 18.89 -8.78
N VAL A 466 -24.50 19.18 -7.52
CA VAL A 466 -24.05 18.48 -6.32
C VAL A 466 -24.92 17.23 -6.16
N THR A 467 -24.36 16.04 -6.35
CA THR A 467 -24.99 14.80 -5.84
C THR A 467 -24.34 14.46 -4.50
N ASN A 468 -25.05 14.83 -3.43
CA ASN A 468 -24.76 14.33 -2.09
C ASN A 468 -25.18 12.86 -2.02
N ASP A 469 -24.23 11.95 -2.17
CA ASP A 469 -24.47 10.54 -1.83
C ASP A 469 -24.33 10.39 -0.32
N LYS A 470 -25.46 10.52 0.38
CA LYS A 470 -25.67 9.88 1.68
C LYS A 470 -26.10 8.44 1.44
N VAL A 471 -25.21 7.48 1.74
CA VAL A 471 -25.57 6.16 2.30
C VAL A 471 -24.50 5.77 3.31
#